data_AF-A0A371DZB4-F1
#
_entry.id   AF-A0A371DZB4-F1
#
_cell.length_a   1.000
_cell.length_b   1.000
_cell.length_c   1.000
_cell.angle_alpha   90.00
_cell.angle_beta   90.00
_cell.angle_gamma   90.00
#
_symmetry.space_group_name_H-M   'P 1'
#
loop_
_entity.id
_entity.type
_entity.pdbx_description
1 polymer ?
#
loop_
_entity_poly.entity_id
_entity_poly.type
_entity_poly.pdbx_seq_one_letter_code
_entity_poly.pdbx_strand_id
1 'polypeptide(L)'
;MSTVRVQVSACALSATVNRLRPNAVVSFNNHFGFRPLRKKPLIVSMSSVPPSQPFEVAVKASVTTPNRIGPFCQRVLLTLEEKHLPYDPKLVDLTNKPEWFVKVNPDGKVPVIKFDEKWVPDSDFITQTLEEKYPSPPLVTPPEKATVGSKIFSTFIGFLQSKDPNDGTEQALLSELSAFNDYIKENGPFINGNEISAADLSLGPKLYHLEIALGHYKKWTVPDSLTSFKSYTKAIFSRESFTKTSAQPEDVIEGWRPKMILEAVEALNEGNGSNKSSISKYIESTYGGLPQGHKVLLNVHLAKLRDSGVLLFWKNNYAKRNPNAPPRRGRGRPPKPKEPLPLNTILSPPRPRGRPRKGPNDPPSRTPKVKASAGSGRPRGRPRKMARPAGGLGEAPPSTVKAGASGRPRGRPPKCCLHVLLGSMLEK
;
A
#
# COMPACT_ATOMS: atom_id res chain seq x y z
N MET A 1 -68.35 -0.82 35.12
CA MET A 1 -68.05 -2.07 34.39
C MET A 1 -68.55 -1.93 32.95
N SER A 2 -67.73 -2.29 31.96
CA SER A 2 -68.12 -3.01 30.73
C SER A 2 -67.02 -2.85 29.67
N THR A 3 -66.42 -3.98 29.32
CA THR A 3 -65.42 -4.14 28.26
C THR A 3 -66.09 -4.42 26.93
N VAL A 4 -65.55 -3.89 25.83
CA VAL A 4 -65.65 -4.56 24.51
C VAL A 4 -64.30 -4.52 23.82
N ARG A 5 -63.73 -5.70 23.57
CA ARG A 5 -62.64 -5.90 22.59
C ARG A 5 -63.27 -6.06 21.21
N VAL A 6 -62.64 -5.52 20.18
CA VAL A 6 -62.91 -5.92 18.79
C VAL A 6 -61.70 -6.67 18.26
N GLN A 7 -61.97 -7.81 17.63
CA GLN A 7 -61.00 -8.81 17.20
C GLN A 7 -60.95 -8.81 15.68
N VAL A 8 -59.76 -8.65 15.08
CA VAL A 8 -59.61 -8.68 13.63
C VAL A 8 -59.38 -10.13 13.19
N SER A 9 -60.30 -10.66 12.37
CA SER A 9 -60.20 -12.01 11.83
C SER A 9 -59.31 -12.06 10.60
N ALA A 10 -58.51 -13.12 10.49
CA ALA A 10 -57.89 -13.48 9.22
C ALA A 10 -58.93 -14.06 8.24
N CYS A 11 -58.69 -13.91 6.95
CA CYS A 11 -59.32 -14.70 5.90
C CYS A 11 -58.27 -15.02 4.83
N ALA A 12 -58.25 -16.26 4.37
CA ALA A 12 -57.26 -16.76 3.41
C ALA A 12 -57.97 -17.23 2.14
N LEU A 13 -57.37 -16.98 0.97
CA LEU A 13 -57.77 -17.59 -0.29
C LEU A 13 -56.55 -18.10 -1.07
N SER A 14 -56.63 -19.37 -1.47
CA SER A 14 -55.81 -20.05 -2.48
C SER A 14 -56.35 -19.67 -3.88
N ALA A 15 -55.71 -19.82 -5.04
CA ALA A 15 -54.50 -20.54 -5.47
C ALA A 15 -53.76 -19.66 -6.54
N THR A 16 -52.94 -20.07 -7.51
CA THR A 16 -52.54 -21.38 -8.08
C THR A 16 -51.10 -21.31 -8.63
N VAL A 17 -50.42 -22.45 -8.79
CA VAL A 17 -49.10 -22.55 -9.43
C VAL A 17 -49.22 -22.63 -10.96
N ASN A 18 -48.41 -21.87 -11.69
CA ASN A 18 -48.03 -22.22 -13.05
C ASN A 18 -46.52 -22.03 -13.27
N ARG A 19 -45.85 -23.06 -13.80
CA ARG A 19 -44.38 -23.11 -13.95
C ARG A 19 -43.94 -22.44 -15.24
N LEU A 20 -43.09 -21.42 -15.15
CA LEU A 20 -42.19 -21.02 -16.24
C LEU A 20 -40.75 -20.95 -15.70
N ARG A 21 -39.81 -21.52 -16.47
CA ARG A 21 -38.39 -21.60 -16.11
C ARG A 21 -37.69 -20.26 -16.41
N PRO A 22 -36.93 -19.67 -15.47
CA PRO A 22 -35.93 -18.66 -15.79
C PRO A 22 -34.60 -19.32 -16.17
N ASN A 23 -33.87 -18.69 -17.10
CA ASN A 23 -32.52 -19.10 -17.49
C ASN A 23 -31.50 -18.88 -16.35
N ALA A 24 -30.37 -19.60 -16.43
CA ALA A 24 -29.34 -19.62 -15.41
C ALA A 24 -28.71 -18.24 -15.16
N VAL A 25 -28.94 -17.68 -13.97
CA VAL A 25 -28.10 -16.61 -13.40
C VAL A 25 -26.93 -17.27 -12.67
N VAL A 26 -25.71 -16.95 -13.08
CA VAL A 26 -24.48 -17.41 -12.40
C VAL A 26 -24.33 -16.66 -11.08
N SER A 27 -24.82 -17.27 -10.01
CA SER A 27 -24.65 -16.76 -8.64
C SER A 27 -23.24 -17.08 -8.11
N PHE A 28 -22.44 -16.05 -7.85
CA PHE A 28 -21.17 -16.19 -7.12
C PHE A 28 -21.45 -16.40 -5.63
N ASN A 29 -21.67 -17.67 -5.27
CA ASN A 29 -22.01 -18.08 -3.91
C ASN A 29 -20.78 -18.08 -2.99
N ASN A 30 -20.50 -16.95 -2.35
CA ASN A 30 -19.44 -16.82 -1.32
C ASN A 30 -19.87 -17.44 0.02
N HIS A 31 -19.91 -18.78 0.09
CA HIS A 31 -20.08 -19.50 1.36
C HIS A 31 -18.81 -19.42 2.23
N PHE A 32 -18.63 -18.32 2.94
CA PHE A 32 -17.83 -18.31 4.17
C PHE A 32 -18.73 -18.73 5.34
N GLY A 33 -18.70 -20.03 5.66
CA GLY A 33 -19.42 -20.58 6.80
C GLY A 33 -18.87 -20.05 8.13
N PHE A 34 -19.56 -19.09 8.72
CA PHE A 34 -19.30 -18.64 10.09
C PHE A 34 -19.61 -19.78 11.08
N ARG A 35 -18.57 -20.46 11.57
CA ARG A 35 -18.67 -21.21 12.83
C ARG A 35 -18.68 -20.19 13.98
N PRO A 36 -19.69 -20.18 14.86
CA PRO A 36 -19.68 -19.30 16.02
C PRO A 36 -18.62 -19.79 17.01
N LEU A 37 -17.46 -19.12 17.02
CA LEU A 37 -16.52 -19.24 18.13
C LEU A 37 -17.23 -18.75 19.40
N ARG A 38 -17.37 -19.63 20.40
CA ARG A 38 -17.77 -19.26 21.77
C ARG A 38 -16.78 -18.21 22.29
N LYS A 39 -17.13 -16.93 22.16
CA LYS A 39 -16.46 -15.84 22.88
C LYS A 39 -16.66 -16.12 24.37
N LYS A 40 -15.60 -16.48 25.09
CA LYS A 40 -15.61 -16.33 26.55
C LYS A 40 -15.75 -14.83 26.81
N PRO A 41 -16.68 -14.38 27.68
CA PRO A 41 -16.69 -12.98 28.09
C PRO A 41 -15.36 -12.71 28.80
N LEU A 42 -14.58 -11.76 28.28
CA LEU A 42 -13.57 -11.11 29.09
C LEU A 42 -14.35 -10.28 30.11
N ILE A 43 -14.16 -10.56 31.40
CA ILE A 43 -14.68 -9.71 32.46
C ILE A 43 -13.83 -8.45 32.43
N VAL A 44 -14.32 -7.44 31.73
CA VAL A 44 -13.68 -6.12 31.65
C VAL A 44 -14.06 -5.35 32.92
N SER A 45 -13.07 -5.05 33.76
CA SER A 45 -13.27 -4.10 34.86
C SER A 45 -13.53 -2.72 34.28
N MET A 46 -14.67 -2.12 34.63
CA MET A 46 -14.96 -0.71 34.37
C MET A 46 -13.87 0.14 35.04
N SER A 47 -13.28 1.10 34.31
CA SER A 47 -12.30 2.03 34.87
C SER A 47 -12.76 3.46 34.66
N SER A 48 -13.41 4.04 35.68
CA SER A 48 -13.68 5.48 35.73
C SER A 48 -12.42 6.31 35.99
N VAL A 49 -11.30 5.67 36.34
CA VAL A 49 -10.00 6.31 36.53
C VAL A 49 -9.27 6.35 35.17
N PRO A 50 -8.79 7.52 34.71
CA PRO A 50 -7.98 7.62 33.50
C PRO A 50 -6.70 6.78 33.66
N PRO A 51 -6.21 6.13 32.59
CA PRO A 51 -5.11 5.19 32.68
C PRO A 51 -3.82 5.90 33.14
N SER A 52 -3.10 5.30 34.09
CA SER A 52 -1.86 5.86 34.65
C SER A 52 -0.68 5.87 33.66
N GLN A 53 -0.84 5.26 32.49
CA GLN A 53 0.11 5.23 31.39
C GLN A 53 -0.62 5.40 30.05
N PRO A 54 0.01 6.02 29.03
CA PRO A 54 -0.57 6.14 27.69
C PRO A 54 -0.75 4.76 27.02
N PHE A 55 -1.83 4.60 26.25
CA PHE A 55 -2.03 3.43 25.40
C PHE A 55 -0.96 3.34 24.30
N GLU A 56 -0.25 2.22 24.22
CA GLU A 56 0.57 1.92 23.04
C GLU A 56 -0.33 1.53 21.85
N VAL A 57 -0.30 2.31 20.76
CA VAL A 57 -1.11 2.05 19.56
C VAL A 57 -0.24 1.97 18.31
N ALA A 58 -0.19 0.79 17.70
CA ALA A 58 0.53 0.54 16.46
C ALA A 58 -0.31 0.99 15.26
N VAL A 59 0.17 2.03 14.56
CA VAL A 59 -0.50 2.63 13.40
C VAL A 59 0.41 2.62 12.18
N LYS A 60 -0.19 2.70 10.99
CA LYS A 60 0.56 2.79 9.73
C LYS A 60 1.45 4.05 9.76
N ALA A 61 2.72 3.91 9.40
CA ALA A 61 3.60 5.06 9.14
C ALA A 61 3.22 5.75 7.81
N SER A 62 3.39 7.07 7.79
CA SER A 62 3.35 7.88 6.57
C SER A 62 4.35 7.35 5.54
N VAL A 63 3.98 7.44 4.25
CA VAL A 63 4.80 6.97 3.13
C VAL A 63 5.61 8.13 2.53
N THR A 64 5.13 9.37 2.66
CA THR A 64 5.80 10.57 2.14
C THR A 64 6.64 11.30 3.19
N THR A 65 6.29 11.17 4.47
CA THR A 65 6.81 12.02 5.55
C THR A 65 7.30 11.18 6.73
N PRO A 66 8.62 11.11 7.01
CA PRO A 66 9.13 10.40 8.18
C PRO A 66 8.45 10.86 9.48
N ASN A 67 8.27 9.92 10.41
CA ASN A 67 7.71 10.15 11.74
C ASN A 67 6.27 10.73 11.78
N ARG A 68 5.48 10.57 10.72
CA ARG A 68 4.04 10.93 10.71
C ARG A 68 3.13 9.71 10.56
N ILE A 69 1.86 9.91 10.89
CA ILE A 69 0.80 8.91 10.82
C ILE A 69 0.33 8.78 9.37
N GLY A 70 0.27 7.55 8.89
CA GLY A 70 -0.20 7.22 7.55
C GLY A 70 -1.73 7.06 7.49
N PRO A 71 -2.30 7.04 6.27
CA PRO A 71 -3.73 6.87 6.07
C PRO A 71 -4.25 5.53 6.62
N PHE A 72 -5.58 5.40 6.76
CA PHE A 72 -6.34 4.21 7.19
C PHE A 72 -6.37 3.84 8.68
N CYS A 73 -5.54 4.41 9.57
CA CYS A 73 -5.58 4.09 11.02
C CYS A 73 -6.38 5.08 11.89
N GLN A 74 -6.89 6.17 11.29
CA GLN A 74 -7.36 7.35 12.00
C GLN A 74 -8.53 7.10 12.98
N ARG A 75 -9.46 6.17 12.68
CA ARG A 75 -10.64 5.87 13.53
C ARG A 75 -10.27 5.60 14.99
N VAL A 76 -9.27 4.76 15.23
CA VAL A 76 -8.86 4.40 16.62
C VAL A 76 -8.27 5.61 17.34
N LEU A 77 -7.51 6.43 16.63
CA LEU A 77 -6.91 7.65 17.19
C LEU A 77 -7.99 8.69 17.50
N LEU A 78 -8.97 8.87 16.61
CA LEU A 78 -10.15 9.70 16.87
C LEU A 78 -10.88 9.27 18.14
N THR A 79 -11.13 7.97 18.34
CA THR A 79 -11.78 7.47 19.56
C THR A 79 -10.95 7.73 20.82
N LEU A 80 -9.61 7.67 20.73
CA LEU A 80 -8.74 8.02 21.86
C LEU A 80 -8.75 9.53 22.16
N GLU A 81 -8.70 10.39 21.13
CA GLU A 81 -8.76 11.85 21.27
C GLU A 81 -10.11 12.34 21.84
N GLU A 82 -11.22 11.85 21.29
CA GLU A 82 -12.58 12.22 21.72
C GLU A 82 -12.90 11.71 23.13
N LYS A 83 -12.27 10.61 23.58
CA LYS A 83 -12.33 10.16 24.98
C LYS A 83 -11.25 10.77 25.88
N HIS A 84 -10.42 11.65 25.35
CA HIS A 84 -9.29 12.28 26.06
C HIS A 84 -8.32 11.27 26.71
N LEU A 85 -8.16 10.09 26.09
CA LEU A 85 -7.30 9.03 26.58
C LEU A 85 -5.87 9.24 26.08
N PRO A 86 -4.86 9.28 26.96
CA PRO A 86 -3.47 9.44 26.54
C PRO A 86 -2.99 8.21 25.75
N TYR A 87 -2.21 8.43 24.69
CA TYR A 87 -1.68 7.35 23.85
C TYR A 87 -0.32 7.69 23.24
N ASP A 88 0.42 6.65 22.88
CA ASP A 88 1.72 6.70 22.20
C ASP A 88 1.64 5.95 20.85
N PRO A 89 1.62 6.67 19.71
CA PRO A 89 1.48 6.07 18.39
C PRO A 89 2.81 5.45 17.90
N LYS A 90 2.91 4.11 18.00
CA LYS A 90 4.01 3.34 17.43
C LYS A 90 3.85 3.26 15.90
N LEU A 91 4.67 4.00 15.17
CA LEU A 91 4.61 4.04 13.71
C LEU A 91 5.21 2.78 13.07
N VAL A 92 4.43 2.12 12.20
CA VAL A 92 4.80 0.87 11.53
C VAL A 92 4.87 1.06 10.01
N ASP A 93 6.06 0.92 9.42
CA ASP A 93 6.18 0.72 7.96
C ASP A 93 5.68 -0.69 7.61
N LEU A 94 4.52 -0.77 6.94
CA LEU A 94 3.95 -2.04 6.51
C LEU A 94 4.75 -2.73 5.39
N THR A 95 5.68 -2.02 4.75
CA THR A 95 6.64 -2.56 3.78
C THR A 95 7.77 -3.31 4.45
N ASN A 96 8.30 -2.73 5.54
CA ASN A 96 9.45 -3.24 6.29
C ASN A 96 9.06 -3.31 7.78
N LYS A 97 8.17 -4.27 8.09
CA LYS A 97 7.59 -4.43 9.42
C LYS A 97 8.69 -4.71 10.45
N PRO A 98 8.78 -3.94 11.55
CA PRO A 98 9.82 -4.15 12.56
C PRO A 98 9.56 -5.46 13.33
N GLU A 99 10.63 -6.11 13.78
CA GLU A 99 10.57 -7.45 14.39
C GLU A 99 9.66 -7.48 15.63
N TRP A 100 9.70 -6.44 16.47
CA TRP A 100 8.83 -6.33 17.65
C TRP A 100 7.35 -6.39 17.28
N PHE A 101 6.95 -5.76 16.16
CA PHE A 101 5.56 -5.71 15.72
C PHE A 101 5.10 -7.06 15.16
N VAL A 102 5.94 -7.72 14.36
CA VAL A 102 5.63 -9.06 13.83
C VAL A 102 5.53 -10.10 14.95
N LYS A 103 6.36 -9.96 16.00
CA LYS A 103 6.33 -10.84 17.18
C LYS A 103 5.03 -10.73 17.98
N VAL A 104 4.48 -9.52 18.16
CA VAL A 104 3.23 -9.30 18.91
C VAL A 104 1.97 -9.41 18.05
N ASN A 105 2.09 -9.22 16.74
CA ASN A 105 1.00 -9.27 15.77
C ASN A 105 1.47 -9.97 14.47
N PRO A 106 1.43 -11.32 14.41
CA PRO A 106 1.89 -12.08 13.25
C PRO A 106 1.13 -11.78 11.94
N ASP A 107 -0.15 -11.40 12.04
CA ASP A 107 -0.95 -10.90 10.91
C ASP A 107 -0.33 -9.63 10.28
N GLY A 108 0.37 -8.85 11.09
CA GLY A 108 1.03 -7.61 10.70
C GLY A 108 0.09 -6.58 10.07
N LYS A 109 -1.19 -6.58 10.46
CA LYS A 109 -2.22 -5.59 10.10
C LYS A 109 -2.26 -4.49 11.15
N VAL A 110 -2.66 -3.29 10.77
CA VAL A 110 -2.87 -2.12 11.66
C VAL A 110 -4.27 -1.56 11.42
N PRO A 111 -4.90 -0.87 12.41
CA PRO A 111 -4.39 -0.57 13.75
C PRO A 111 -4.35 -1.79 14.68
N VAL A 112 -3.49 -1.70 15.71
CA VAL A 112 -3.44 -2.62 16.85
C VAL A 112 -3.18 -1.78 18.10
N ILE A 113 -3.87 -2.03 19.21
CA ILE A 113 -3.66 -1.33 20.49
C ILE A 113 -3.25 -2.33 21.57
N LYS A 114 -2.52 -1.87 22.60
CA LYS A 114 -2.16 -2.68 23.75
C LYS A 114 -3.16 -2.46 24.90
N PHE A 115 -3.88 -3.50 25.28
CA PHE A 115 -4.73 -3.54 26.48
C PHE A 115 -4.19 -4.58 27.44
N ASP A 116 -3.95 -4.21 28.70
CA ASP A 116 -3.58 -5.14 29.77
C ASP A 116 -2.40 -6.06 29.35
N GLU A 117 -1.33 -5.46 28.83
CA GLU A 117 -0.17 -6.07 28.17
C GLU A 117 -0.40 -6.90 26.90
N LYS A 118 -1.64 -7.03 26.43
CA LYS A 118 -2.01 -7.77 25.22
C LYS A 118 -2.27 -6.86 24.02
N TRP A 119 -1.61 -7.14 22.90
CA TRP A 119 -1.90 -6.48 21.62
C TRP A 119 -3.20 -7.02 21.00
N VAL A 120 -4.10 -6.10 20.65
CA VAL A 120 -5.46 -6.35 20.16
C VAL A 120 -5.66 -5.66 18.80
N PRO A 121 -5.91 -6.40 17.71
CA PRO A 121 -6.19 -5.84 16.39
C PRO A 121 -7.69 -5.55 16.20
N ASP A 122 -8.04 -5.09 14.99
CA ASP A 122 -9.39 -4.78 14.50
C ASP A 122 -9.98 -3.48 15.10
N SER A 123 -10.17 -2.45 14.25
CA SER A 123 -10.67 -1.16 14.68
C SER A 123 -12.09 -1.20 15.28
N ASP A 124 -12.94 -2.12 14.84
CA ASP A 124 -14.29 -2.24 15.42
C ASP A 124 -14.19 -2.77 16.86
N PHE A 125 -13.46 -3.87 17.06
CA PHE A 125 -13.25 -4.45 18.39
C PHE A 125 -12.45 -3.54 19.33
N ILE A 126 -11.45 -2.81 18.81
CA ILE A 126 -10.70 -1.80 19.58
C ILE A 126 -11.63 -0.69 20.07
N THR A 127 -12.42 -0.08 19.18
CA THR A 127 -13.29 1.04 19.56
C THR A 127 -14.42 0.60 20.50
N GLN A 128 -14.97 -0.61 20.33
CA GLN A 128 -15.89 -1.21 21.29
C GLN A 128 -15.23 -1.42 22.67
N THR A 129 -14.00 -1.95 22.72
CA THR A 129 -13.29 -2.18 24.00
C THR A 129 -12.96 -0.86 24.71
N LEU A 130 -12.68 0.22 23.97
CA LEU A 130 -12.50 1.56 24.53
C LEU A 130 -13.80 2.12 25.11
N GLU A 131 -14.95 1.92 24.44
CA GLU A 131 -16.27 2.30 24.96
C GLU A 131 -16.62 1.54 26.24
N GLU A 132 -16.38 0.23 26.26
CA GLU A 132 -16.66 -0.63 27.41
C GLU A 132 -15.76 -0.33 28.62
N LYS A 133 -14.47 -0.01 28.43
CA LYS A 133 -13.56 0.37 29.53
C LYS A 133 -13.77 1.81 30.00
N TYR A 134 -14.09 2.73 29.08
CA TYR A 134 -14.17 4.19 29.30
C TYR A 134 -15.48 4.74 28.73
N PRO A 135 -16.62 4.55 29.42
CA PRO A 135 -17.95 4.90 28.91
C PRO A 135 -18.26 6.42 28.90
N SER A 136 -17.33 7.27 29.36
CA SER A 136 -17.48 8.73 29.38
C SER A 136 -16.25 9.41 28.75
N PRO A 137 -16.43 10.39 27.84
CA PRO A 137 -17.68 10.74 27.18
C PRO A 137 -18.23 9.57 26.33
N PRO A 138 -19.56 9.40 26.25
CA PRO A 138 -20.17 8.31 25.49
C PRO A 138 -20.01 8.56 23.98
N LEU A 139 -19.64 7.53 23.23
CA LEU A 139 -19.60 7.56 21.77
C LEU A 139 -20.53 6.50 21.14
N VAL A 140 -21.42 5.89 21.93
CA VAL A 140 -22.39 4.89 21.45
C VAL A 140 -23.28 5.48 20.36
N THR A 141 -23.23 4.90 19.16
CA THR A 141 -24.25 5.14 18.13
C THR A 141 -25.42 4.20 18.36
N PRO A 142 -26.69 4.68 18.41
CA PRO A 142 -27.86 3.81 18.46
C PRO A 142 -27.91 2.80 17.30
N PRO A 143 -28.33 1.53 17.52
CA PRO A 143 -28.26 0.47 16.51
C PRO A 143 -28.94 0.81 15.18
N GLU A 144 -30.07 1.52 15.22
CA GLU A 144 -30.83 1.97 14.06
C GLU A 144 -30.11 3.05 13.23
N LYS A 145 -29.12 3.75 13.82
CA LYS A 145 -28.29 4.76 13.15
C LYS A 145 -26.91 4.20 12.72
N ALA A 146 -26.51 3.05 13.25
CA ALA A 146 -25.16 2.49 13.05
C ALA A 146 -24.81 2.13 11.58
N THR A 147 -25.82 1.94 10.72
CA THR A 147 -25.63 1.61 9.29
C THR A 147 -25.67 2.83 8.36
N VAL A 148 -25.94 4.02 8.88
CA VAL A 148 -26.01 5.27 8.10
C VAL A 148 -24.66 5.54 7.42
N GLY A 149 -24.68 5.76 6.10
CA GLY A 149 -23.48 5.98 5.29
C GLY A 149 -22.52 4.79 5.16
N SER A 150 -22.85 3.61 5.70
CA SER A 150 -21.95 2.44 5.75
C SER A 150 -21.44 1.98 4.37
N LYS A 151 -22.27 2.11 3.34
CA LYS A 151 -21.93 1.72 1.95
C LYS A 151 -21.11 2.76 1.18
N ILE A 152 -21.08 4.03 1.61
CA ILE A 152 -20.40 5.13 0.89
C ILE A 152 -18.95 4.75 0.58
N PHE A 153 -18.25 4.12 1.51
CA PHE A 153 -16.86 3.72 1.27
C PHE A 153 -16.74 2.64 0.20
N SER A 154 -17.61 1.62 0.19
CA SER A 154 -17.59 0.58 -0.84
C SER A 154 -17.96 1.11 -2.23
N THR A 155 -18.94 2.02 -2.35
CA THR A 155 -19.27 2.65 -3.63
C THR A 155 -18.18 3.62 -4.09
N PHE A 156 -17.54 4.34 -3.16
CA PHE A 156 -16.32 5.12 -3.43
C PHE A 156 -15.19 4.22 -3.94
N ILE A 157 -14.95 3.04 -3.38
CA ILE A 157 -13.90 2.13 -3.91
C ILE A 157 -14.27 1.66 -5.32
N GLY A 158 -15.53 1.25 -5.53
CA GLY A 158 -16.03 0.86 -6.85
C GLY A 158 -15.82 1.96 -7.89
N PHE A 159 -16.22 3.20 -7.57
CA PHE A 159 -16.05 4.34 -8.46
C PHE A 159 -14.58 4.74 -8.65
N LEU A 160 -13.75 4.73 -7.60
CA LEU A 160 -12.32 5.03 -7.73
C LEU A 160 -11.59 4.04 -8.66
N GLN A 161 -12.00 2.77 -8.66
CA GLN A 161 -11.45 1.70 -9.50
C GLN A 161 -12.18 1.52 -10.85
N SER A 162 -13.31 2.20 -11.05
CA SER A 162 -14.05 2.18 -12.31
C SER A 162 -13.27 2.85 -13.44
N LYS A 163 -13.46 2.31 -14.65
CA LYS A 163 -12.76 2.72 -15.89
C LYS A 163 -13.73 3.20 -16.97
N ASP A 164 -14.97 2.73 -16.91
CA ASP A 164 -16.04 3.11 -17.81
C ASP A 164 -16.93 4.13 -17.09
N PRO A 165 -17.02 5.38 -17.58
CA PRO A 165 -17.93 6.38 -17.02
C PRO A 165 -19.41 5.96 -16.98
N ASN A 166 -19.78 4.91 -17.71
CA ASN A 166 -21.15 4.42 -17.86
C ASN A 166 -21.45 3.13 -17.06
N ASP A 167 -20.49 2.62 -16.26
CA ASP A 167 -20.68 1.38 -15.49
C ASP A 167 -21.61 1.52 -14.26
N GLY A 168 -22.17 2.71 -14.02
CA GLY A 168 -23.09 2.99 -12.93
C GLY A 168 -22.43 3.25 -11.57
N THR A 169 -21.11 3.14 -11.46
CA THR A 169 -20.43 3.26 -10.15
C THR A 169 -20.45 4.69 -9.59
N GLU A 170 -20.39 5.71 -10.45
CA GLU A 170 -20.57 7.11 -10.03
C GLU A 170 -21.97 7.35 -9.49
N GLN A 171 -22.99 6.85 -10.20
CA GLN A 171 -24.40 7.00 -9.85
C GLN A 171 -24.72 6.24 -8.55
N ALA A 172 -24.09 5.08 -8.33
CA ALA A 172 -24.18 4.34 -7.07
C ALA A 172 -23.53 5.12 -5.90
N LEU A 173 -22.41 5.80 -6.13
CA LEU A 173 -21.82 6.68 -5.12
C LEU A 173 -22.71 7.90 -4.83
N LEU A 174 -23.19 8.59 -5.88
CA LEU A 174 -24.08 9.74 -5.77
C LEU A 174 -25.39 9.39 -5.04
N SER A 175 -25.95 8.21 -5.28
CA SER A 175 -27.16 7.73 -4.59
C SER A 175 -26.92 7.57 -3.07
N GLU A 176 -25.81 6.93 -2.66
CA GLU A 176 -25.47 6.77 -1.24
C GLU A 176 -25.09 8.11 -0.58
N LEU A 177 -24.46 9.04 -1.32
CA LEU A 177 -24.17 10.40 -0.84
C LEU A 177 -25.44 11.25 -0.69
N SER A 178 -26.42 11.13 -1.60
CA SER A 178 -27.71 11.81 -1.50
C SER A 178 -28.52 11.28 -0.31
N ALA A 179 -28.65 9.96 -0.17
CA ALA A 179 -29.35 9.35 0.96
C ALA A 179 -28.75 9.78 2.31
N PHE A 180 -27.42 9.91 2.39
CA PHE A 180 -26.73 10.42 3.58
C PHE A 180 -26.94 11.94 3.78
N ASN A 181 -26.89 12.74 2.71
CA ASN A 181 -27.19 14.17 2.77
C ASN A 181 -28.60 14.44 3.35
N ASP A 182 -29.59 13.67 2.88
CA ASP A 182 -30.97 13.84 3.28
C ASP A 182 -31.18 13.36 4.73
N TYR A 183 -30.53 12.27 5.14
CA TYR A 183 -30.47 11.85 6.54
C TYR A 183 -29.91 12.94 7.46
N ILE A 184 -28.76 13.54 7.11
CA ILE A 184 -28.13 14.61 7.92
C ILE A 184 -28.96 15.89 7.92
N LYS A 185 -29.70 16.18 6.84
CA LYS A 185 -30.62 17.33 6.80
C LYS A 185 -31.73 17.22 7.84
N GLU A 186 -32.20 16.01 8.13
CA GLU A 186 -33.28 15.74 9.07
C GLU A 186 -32.78 15.42 10.49
N ASN A 187 -31.60 14.79 10.62
CA ASN A 187 -31.11 14.19 11.86
C ASN A 187 -29.75 14.74 12.33
N GLY A 188 -29.18 15.74 11.65
CA GLY A 188 -27.84 16.29 11.93
C GLY A 188 -27.76 17.17 13.20
N PRO A 189 -26.61 17.80 13.48
CA PRO A 189 -25.44 17.95 12.60
C PRO A 189 -24.54 16.71 12.42
N PHE A 190 -24.59 15.72 13.33
CA PHE A 190 -23.87 14.44 13.24
C PHE A 190 -24.83 13.27 13.02
N ILE A 191 -24.32 12.04 12.83
CA ILE A 191 -25.18 10.86 12.65
C ILE A 191 -26.11 10.65 13.86
N ASN A 192 -25.69 11.02 15.07
CA ASN A 192 -26.52 10.93 16.26
C ASN A 192 -27.17 12.27 16.69
N GLY A 193 -27.34 13.24 15.79
CA GLY A 193 -27.87 14.57 16.13
C GLY A 193 -26.77 15.52 16.60
N ASN A 194 -26.94 16.12 17.77
CA ASN A 194 -26.03 17.15 18.28
C ASN A 194 -24.66 16.61 18.73
N GLU A 195 -24.56 15.31 19.01
CA GLU A 195 -23.36 14.68 19.55
C GLU A 195 -22.66 13.78 18.53
N ILE A 196 -21.33 13.78 18.56
CA ILE A 196 -20.50 12.90 17.74
C ILE A 196 -20.51 11.47 18.31
N SER A 197 -20.52 10.47 17.43
CA SER A 197 -20.62 9.06 17.81
C SER A 197 -19.63 8.17 17.05
N ALA A 198 -19.53 6.89 17.43
CA ALA A 198 -18.63 5.91 16.82
C ALA A 198 -18.84 5.74 15.31
N ALA A 199 -20.08 5.92 14.81
CA ALA A 199 -20.38 5.96 13.38
C ALA A 199 -19.69 7.14 12.68
N ASP A 200 -19.71 8.34 13.27
CA ASP A 200 -19.04 9.53 12.74
C ASP A 200 -17.52 9.35 12.70
N LEU A 201 -16.92 8.79 13.78
CA LEU A 201 -15.49 8.50 13.84
C LEU A 201 -15.07 7.36 12.89
N SER A 202 -16.01 6.49 12.51
CA SER A 202 -15.82 5.45 11.50
C SER A 202 -15.98 5.96 10.07
N LEU A 203 -16.85 6.95 9.84
CA LEU A 203 -17.18 7.48 8.52
C LEU A 203 -16.29 8.67 8.12
N GLY A 204 -15.97 9.58 9.04
CA GLY A 204 -15.15 10.77 8.78
C GLY A 204 -13.85 10.50 8.02
N PRO A 205 -12.98 9.58 8.49
CA PRO A 205 -11.76 9.21 7.78
C PRO A 205 -12.01 8.63 6.37
N LYS A 206 -13.14 7.95 6.17
CA LYS A 206 -13.53 7.37 4.87
C LYS A 206 -13.95 8.48 3.88
N LEU A 207 -14.65 9.51 4.36
CA LEU A 207 -15.03 10.68 3.55
C LEU A 207 -13.81 11.57 3.23
N TYR A 208 -12.88 11.73 4.16
CA TYR A 208 -11.62 12.44 3.91
C TYR A 208 -10.79 11.76 2.80
N HIS A 209 -10.74 10.42 2.84
CA HIS A 209 -10.14 9.63 1.76
C HIS A 209 -10.91 9.77 0.43
N LEU A 210 -12.24 9.88 0.46
CA LEU A 210 -13.09 10.05 -0.74
C LEU A 210 -12.77 11.38 -1.43
N GLU A 211 -12.84 12.51 -0.72
CA GLU A 211 -12.61 13.84 -1.29
C GLU A 211 -11.21 13.95 -1.92
N ILE A 212 -10.17 13.51 -1.21
CA ILE A 212 -8.79 13.59 -1.69
C ILE A 212 -8.52 12.62 -2.84
N ALA A 213 -8.98 11.36 -2.73
CA ALA A 213 -8.67 10.36 -3.76
C ALA A 213 -9.46 10.61 -5.05
N LEU A 214 -10.75 10.96 -4.99
CA LEU A 214 -11.53 11.26 -6.19
C LEU A 214 -11.11 12.59 -6.83
N GLY A 215 -10.81 13.61 -6.01
CA GLY A 215 -10.24 14.87 -6.51
C GLY A 215 -8.90 14.66 -7.21
N HIS A 216 -8.04 13.77 -6.69
CA HIS A 216 -6.76 13.46 -7.31
C HIS A 216 -6.86 12.56 -8.55
N TYR A 217 -7.49 11.39 -8.42
CA TYR A 217 -7.48 10.30 -9.40
C TYR A 217 -8.65 10.30 -10.38
N LYS A 218 -9.69 11.13 -10.17
CA LYS A 218 -10.81 11.27 -11.11
C LYS A 218 -11.17 12.72 -11.46
N LYS A 219 -10.51 13.70 -10.84
CA LYS A 219 -10.85 15.15 -10.92
C LYS A 219 -12.32 15.41 -10.53
N TRP A 220 -12.85 14.57 -9.66
CA TRP A 220 -14.24 14.55 -9.26
C TRP A 220 -14.40 15.16 -7.86
N THR A 221 -15.46 15.93 -7.67
CA THR A 221 -15.80 16.57 -6.39
C THR A 221 -17.26 16.30 -6.04
N VAL A 222 -17.57 16.29 -4.75
CA VAL A 222 -18.96 16.12 -4.28
C VAL A 222 -19.81 17.29 -4.79
N PRO A 223 -20.98 17.06 -5.42
CA PRO A 223 -21.84 18.11 -5.95
C PRO A 223 -22.23 19.17 -4.91
N ASP A 224 -22.27 20.44 -5.32
CA ASP A 224 -22.64 21.57 -4.45
C ASP A 224 -24.09 21.52 -3.94
N SER A 225 -24.96 20.76 -4.61
CA SER A 225 -26.33 20.50 -4.17
C SER A 225 -26.42 19.71 -2.85
N LEU A 226 -25.39 18.94 -2.49
CA LEU A 226 -25.34 18.14 -1.27
C LEU A 226 -24.85 18.99 -0.08
N THR A 227 -25.60 20.04 0.25
CA THR A 227 -25.21 21.07 1.24
C THR A 227 -25.10 20.53 2.65
N SER A 228 -26.01 19.64 3.08
CA SER A 228 -25.95 18.99 4.40
C SER A 228 -24.75 18.06 4.51
N PHE A 229 -24.42 17.30 3.46
CA PHE A 229 -23.19 16.51 3.41
C PHE A 229 -21.94 17.40 3.57
N LYS A 230 -21.86 18.52 2.84
CA LYS A 230 -20.70 19.43 2.92
C LYS A 230 -20.59 20.12 4.29
N SER A 231 -21.72 20.41 4.92
CA SER A 231 -21.76 20.90 6.31
C SER A 231 -21.19 19.84 7.28
N TYR A 232 -21.61 18.59 7.14
CA TYR A 232 -21.13 17.45 7.94
C TYR A 232 -19.62 17.19 7.76
N THR A 233 -19.11 17.11 6.53
CA THR A 233 -17.67 16.89 6.32
C THR A 233 -16.84 18.04 6.86
N LYS A 234 -17.27 19.29 6.63
CA LYS A 234 -16.64 20.48 7.23
C LYS A 234 -16.61 20.40 8.75
N ALA A 235 -17.74 20.08 9.39
CA ALA A 235 -17.87 20.01 10.85
C ALA A 235 -16.99 18.92 11.49
N ILE A 236 -16.84 17.76 10.83
CA ILE A 236 -15.93 16.70 11.30
C ILE A 236 -14.47 17.08 11.05
N PHE A 237 -14.12 17.55 9.85
CA PHE A 237 -12.72 17.84 9.51
C PHE A 237 -12.15 19.03 10.28
N SER A 238 -12.99 19.95 10.78
CA SER A 238 -12.57 21.05 11.64
C SER A 238 -12.38 20.68 13.12
N ARG A 239 -12.69 19.45 13.56
CA ARG A 239 -12.46 19.03 14.96
C ARG A 239 -10.98 18.92 15.27
N GLU A 240 -10.59 19.30 16.49
CA GLU A 240 -9.20 19.19 16.96
C GLU A 240 -8.68 17.75 16.93
N SER A 241 -9.53 16.78 17.32
CA SER A 241 -9.27 15.35 17.20
C SER A 241 -8.96 14.94 15.75
N PHE A 242 -9.68 15.49 14.77
CA PHE A 242 -9.51 15.16 13.36
C PHE A 242 -8.26 15.80 12.78
N THR A 243 -8.04 17.10 13.01
CA THR A 243 -6.85 17.80 12.51
C THR A 243 -5.57 17.19 13.08
N LYS A 244 -5.54 16.86 14.38
CA LYS A 244 -4.42 16.22 15.07
C LYS A 244 -4.09 14.80 14.57
N THR A 245 -5.09 14.03 14.13
CA THR A 245 -4.93 12.62 13.73
C THR A 245 -4.91 12.37 12.22
N SER A 246 -5.28 13.37 11.41
CA SER A 246 -5.35 13.27 9.96
C SER A 246 -3.98 13.07 9.28
N ALA A 247 -3.97 12.21 8.26
CA ALA A 247 -2.85 12.11 7.33
C ALA A 247 -2.85 13.29 6.36
N GLN A 248 -1.69 13.68 5.82
CA GLN A 248 -1.63 14.72 4.78
C GLN A 248 -2.28 14.24 3.47
N PRO A 249 -2.80 15.14 2.60
CA PRO A 249 -3.39 14.74 1.32
C PRO A 249 -2.45 13.90 0.44
N GLU A 250 -1.16 14.23 0.41
CA GLU A 250 -0.12 13.49 -0.32
C GLU A 250 0.04 12.06 0.22
N ASP A 251 -0.06 11.90 1.54
CA ASP A 251 0.00 10.59 2.20
C ASP A 251 -1.23 9.73 1.88
N VAL A 252 -2.43 10.34 1.81
CA VAL A 252 -3.65 9.66 1.36
C VAL A 252 -3.47 9.20 -0.09
N ILE A 253 -3.04 10.09 -0.99
CA ILE A 253 -2.77 9.79 -2.42
C ILE A 253 -1.77 8.63 -2.54
N GLU A 254 -0.60 8.73 -1.92
CA GLU A 254 0.41 7.67 -1.96
C GLU A 254 -0.04 6.39 -1.24
N GLY A 255 -0.95 6.49 -0.27
CA GLY A 255 -1.60 5.36 0.37
C GLY A 255 -2.51 4.55 -0.55
N TRP A 256 -3.14 5.20 -1.54
CA TRP A 256 -3.96 4.56 -2.57
C TRP A 256 -3.13 4.02 -3.74
N ARG A 257 -1.97 4.62 -4.05
CA ARG A 257 -1.14 4.28 -5.22
C ARG A 257 -0.83 2.77 -5.39
N PRO A 258 -0.52 1.97 -4.34
CA PRO A 258 -0.33 0.53 -4.49
C PRO A 258 -1.53 -0.21 -5.10
N LYS A 259 -2.76 0.17 -4.76
CA LYS A 259 -3.98 -0.44 -5.32
C LYS A 259 -4.08 -0.15 -6.82
N MET A 260 -3.90 1.11 -7.21
CA MET A 260 -3.90 1.54 -8.61
C MET A 260 -2.83 0.81 -9.45
N ILE A 261 -1.64 0.57 -8.88
CA ILE A 261 -0.57 -0.20 -9.54
C ILE A 261 -0.96 -1.68 -9.72
N LEU A 262 -1.52 -2.31 -8.69
CA LEU A 262 -1.91 -3.73 -8.75
C LEU A 262 -3.05 -3.94 -9.75
N GLU A 263 -3.98 -3.00 -9.83
CA GLU A 263 -5.06 -2.97 -10.81
C GLU A 263 -4.53 -2.73 -12.23
N ALA A 264 -3.58 -1.80 -12.43
CA ALA A 264 -2.94 -1.57 -13.73
C ALA A 264 -2.24 -2.83 -14.27
N VAL A 265 -1.49 -3.55 -13.42
CA VAL A 265 -0.82 -4.81 -13.78
C VAL A 265 -1.82 -5.91 -14.17
N GLU A 266 -3.00 -5.94 -13.56
CA GLU A 266 -4.07 -6.87 -13.87
C GLU A 266 -4.82 -6.51 -15.16
N ALA A 267 -5.14 -5.22 -15.34
CA ALA A 267 -5.85 -4.70 -16.49
C ALA A 267 -5.05 -4.83 -17.79
N LEU A 268 -3.74 -4.63 -17.73
CA LEU A 268 -2.85 -4.82 -18.88
C LEU A 268 -2.73 -6.30 -19.29
N ASN A 269 -2.90 -7.23 -18.35
CA ASN A 269 -2.91 -8.69 -18.54
C ASN A 269 -1.79 -9.25 -19.45
N GLU A 270 -0.63 -8.59 -19.46
CA GLU A 270 0.50 -8.96 -20.33
C GLU A 270 1.09 -10.31 -19.86
N GLY A 271 1.14 -11.33 -20.74
CA GLY A 271 1.55 -12.69 -20.36
C GLY A 271 2.99 -12.84 -19.80
N ASN A 272 3.84 -11.83 -19.97
CA ASN A 272 5.18 -11.75 -19.36
C ASN A 272 5.26 -10.72 -18.21
N GLY A 273 4.12 -10.24 -17.71
CA GLY A 273 4.00 -9.06 -16.87
C GLY A 273 4.19 -7.75 -17.66
N SER A 274 3.79 -6.63 -17.05
CA SER A 274 3.85 -5.30 -17.64
C SER A 274 5.11 -4.54 -17.21
N ASN A 275 5.73 -3.82 -18.15
CA ASN A 275 6.88 -2.96 -17.82
C ASN A 275 6.43 -1.65 -17.15
N LYS A 276 7.39 -0.95 -16.52
CA LYS A 276 7.14 0.33 -15.81
C LYS A 276 6.43 1.39 -16.65
N SER A 277 6.75 1.47 -17.94
CA SER A 277 6.18 2.46 -18.85
C SER A 277 4.76 2.11 -19.25
N SER A 278 4.43 0.81 -19.45
CA SER A 278 3.04 0.36 -19.63
C SER A 278 2.19 0.72 -18.41
N ILE A 279 2.69 0.44 -17.20
CA ILE A 279 1.99 0.73 -15.94
C ILE A 279 1.80 2.25 -15.74
N SER A 280 2.86 3.05 -15.97
CA SER A 280 2.78 4.53 -15.92
C SER A 280 1.73 5.05 -16.90
N LYS A 281 1.79 4.62 -18.17
CA LYS A 281 0.83 5.04 -19.21
C LYS A 281 -0.60 4.64 -18.89
N TYR A 282 -0.81 3.43 -18.38
CA TYR A 282 -2.13 2.98 -17.96
C TYR A 282 -2.70 3.90 -16.87
N ILE A 283 -1.94 4.13 -15.79
CA ILE A 283 -2.35 5.01 -14.69
C ILE A 283 -2.58 6.45 -15.20
N GLU A 284 -1.72 6.95 -16.08
CA GLU A 284 -1.86 8.26 -16.75
C GLU A 284 -3.16 8.34 -17.57
N SER A 285 -3.52 7.28 -18.32
CA SER A 285 -4.72 7.25 -19.16
C SER A 285 -6.03 7.02 -18.40
N THR A 286 -6.00 6.25 -17.29
CA THR A 286 -7.22 5.89 -16.54
C THR A 286 -7.60 6.96 -15.52
N TYR A 287 -6.61 7.61 -14.89
CA TYR A 287 -6.86 8.51 -13.75
C TYR A 287 -6.49 9.99 -14.03
N GLY A 288 -5.70 10.25 -15.08
CA GLY A 288 -5.34 11.60 -15.51
C GLY A 288 -4.48 12.41 -14.53
N GLY A 289 -4.02 13.58 -14.99
CA GLY A 289 -3.44 14.67 -14.17
C GLY A 289 -2.60 14.27 -12.96
N LEU A 290 -1.54 13.47 -13.18
CA LEU A 290 -0.68 12.94 -12.13
C LEU A 290 0.34 13.96 -11.59
N PRO A 291 0.79 13.83 -10.32
CA PRO A 291 1.62 14.84 -9.68
C PRO A 291 3.05 14.85 -10.24
N GLN A 292 3.71 16.00 -10.13
CA GLN A 292 5.10 16.16 -10.54
C GLN A 292 5.98 15.20 -9.74
N GLY A 293 6.66 14.28 -10.43
CA GLY A 293 7.40 13.17 -9.79
C GLY A 293 6.69 11.82 -9.78
N HIS A 294 5.50 11.67 -10.38
CA HIS A 294 4.78 10.37 -10.50
C HIS A 294 5.70 9.20 -10.89
N LYS A 295 6.56 9.37 -11.89
CA LYS A 295 7.48 8.33 -12.37
C LYS A 295 8.51 7.92 -11.30
N VAL A 296 8.93 8.83 -10.42
CA VAL A 296 9.83 8.53 -9.29
C VAL A 296 9.07 7.76 -8.21
N LEU A 297 7.87 8.21 -7.85
CA LEU A 297 7.02 7.55 -6.85
C LEU A 297 6.58 6.16 -7.30
N LEU A 298 6.17 6.01 -8.57
CA LEU A 298 5.87 4.70 -9.18
C LEU A 298 7.05 3.73 -9.09
N ASN A 299 8.29 4.21 -9.30
CA ASN A 299 9.48 3.38 -9.12
C ASN A 299 9.65 2.90 -7.67
N VAL A 300 9.41 3.78 -6.69
CA VAL A 300 9.46 3.43 -5.26
C VAL A 300 8.40 2.38 -4.93
N HIS A 301 7.13 2.62 -5.29
CA HIS A 301 6.04 1.67 -5.00
C HIS A 301 6.19 0.33 -5.71
N LEU A 302 6.66 0.30 -6.96
CA LEU A 302 6.96 -0.95 -7.67
C LEU A 302 8.11 -1.74 -7.01
N ALA A 303 9.11 -1.05 -6.45
CA ALA A 303 10.14 -1.71 -5.65
C ALA A 303 9.55 -2.26 -4.34
N LYS A 304 8.78 -1.45 -3.59
CA LYS A 304 8.09 -1.88 -2.36
C LYS A 304 7.17 -3.09 -2.58
N LEU A 305 6.37 -3.10 -3.65
CA LEU A 305 5.48 -4.20 -4.02
C LEU A 305 6.25 -5.47 -4.47
N ARG A 306 7.44 -5.31 -5.08
CA ARG A 306 8.34 -6.43 -5.38
C ARG A 306 8.95 -7.02 -4.12
N ASP A 307 9.47 -6.16 -3.23
CA ASP A 307 10.25 -6.59 -2.07
C ASP A 307 9.36 -7.20 -0.97
N SER A 308 8.12 -6.74 -0.86
CA SER A 308 7.04 -7.40 -0.09
C SER A 308 6.49 -8.68 -0.74
N GLY A 309 6.95 -9.04 -1.95
CA GLY A 309 6.58 -10.26 -2.65
C GLY A 309 5.17 -10.28 -3.29
N VAL A 310 4.47 -9.14 -3.30
CA VAL A 310 3.14 -8.98 -3.94
C VAL A 310 3.26 -9.01 -5.47
N LEU A 311 4.29 -8.34 -6.00
CA LEU A 311 4.66 -8.38 -7.42
C LEU A 311 5.92 -9.22 -7.64
N LEU A 312 5.93 -9.99 -8.72
CA LEU A 312 7.11 -10.65 -9.26
C LEU A 312 7.78 -9.72 -10.29
N PHE A 313 9.10 -9.58 -10.23
CA PHE A 313 9.88 -8.80 -11.22
C PHE A 313 10.75 -9.72 -12.07
N TRP A 314 10.61 -9.66 -13.40
CA TRP A 314 11.39 -10.48 -14.34
C TRP A 314 11.54 -9.77 -15.69
N LYS A 315 12.75 -9.77 -16.26
CA LYS A 315 13.07 -9.12 -17.56
C LYS A 315 12.49 -7.70 -17.72
N ASN A 316 12.57 -6.87 -16.68
CA ASN A 316 12.02 -5.50 -16.62
C ASN A 316 10.48 -5.37 -16.52
N ASN A 317 9.77 -6.49 -16.37
CA ASN A 317 8.32 -6.55 -16.23
C ASN A 317 7.91 -6.91 -14.81
N TYR A 318 6.71 -6.48 -14.42
CA TYR A 318 6.04 -6.76 -13.16
C TYR A 318 4.76 -7.57 -13.40
N ALA A 319 4.55 -8.63 -12.61
CA ALA A 319 3.33 -9.45 -12.66
C ALA A 319 2.82 -9.71 -11.24
N LYS A 320 1.50 -9.86 -11.05
CA LYS A 320 0.97 -10.33 -9.76
C LYS A 320 1.53 -11.72 -9.44
N ARG A 321 1.85 -11.97 -8.17
CA ARG A 321 2.18 -13.31 -7.70
C ARG A 321 0.90 -14.17 -7.71
N ASN A 322 0.87 -15.21 -8.55
CA ASN A 322 -0.18 -16.23 -8.47
C ASN A 322 -0.06 -16.96 -7.11
N PRO A 323 -1.11 -16.98 -6.26
CA PRO A 323 -1.09 -17.64 -4.95
C PRO A 323 -0.73 -19.13 -5.02
N ASN A 324 -1.11 -19.80 -6.11
CA ASN A 324 -0.93 -21.24 -6.32
C ASN A 324 0.35 -21.58 -7.10
N ALA A 325 1.16 -20.58 -7.50
CA ALA A 325 2.40 -20.86 -8.21
C ALA A 325 3.49 -21.36 -7.24
N PRO A 326 4.20 -22.45 -7.56
CA PRO A 326 5.28 -22.95 -6.71
C PRO A 326 6.38 -21.90 -6.54
N PRO A 327 7.06 -21.84 -5.38
CA PRO A 327 8.13 -20.87 -5.13
C PRO A 327 9.17 -20.95 -6.25
N ARG A 328 9.36 -19.84 -6.98
CA ARG A 328 10.39 -19.77 -8.02
C ARG A 328 11.76 -19.93 -7.35
N ARG A 329 12.35 -21.12 -7.49
CA ARG A 329 13.74 -21.39 -7.07
C ARG A 329 14.64 -20.29 -7.64
N GLY A 330 15.42 -19.66 -6.77
CA GLY A 330 16.41 -18.66 -7.17
C GLY A 330 17.42 -19.24 -8.17
N ARG A 331 18.15 -18.38 -8.87
CA ARG A 331 19.24 -18.81 -9.74
C ARG A 331 20.40 -19.39 -8.90
N GLY A 332 20.36 -20.69 -8.69
CA GLY A 332 21.40 -21.46 -8.02
C GLY A 332 21.07 -22.94 -8.03
N ARG A 333 22.10 -23.78 -8.13
CA ARG A 333 21.96 -25.21 -7.79
C ARG A 333 21.57 -25.30 -6.31
N PRO A 334 20.67 -26.19 -5.88
CA PRO A 334 20.45 -26.42 -4.46
C PRO A 334 21.79 -26.64 -3.75
N PRO A 335 22.00 -26.09 -2.54
CA PRO A 335 23.13 -26.49 -1.72
C PRO A 335 23.10 -28.01 -1.62
N LYS A 336 24.20 -28.68 -2.00
CA LYS A 336 24.32 -30.13 -1.80
C LYS A 336 24.09 -30.36 -0.30
N PRO A 337 23.24 -31.33 0.11
CA PRO A 337 23.18 -31.73 1.51
C PRO A 337 24.60 -32.00 1.99
N LYS A 338 25.00 -31.33 3.08
CA LYS A 338 26.23 -31.69 3.77
C LYS A 338 25.89 -32.97 4.54
N GLU A 339 26.50 -34.08 4.15
CA GLU A 339 26.54 -35.25 5.00
C GLU A 339 27.13 -34.82 6.36
N PRO A 340 26.48 -35.16 7.49
CA PRO A 340 27.03 -34.83 8.79
C PRO A 340 28.37 -35.55 8.95
N LEU A 341 29.43 -34.76 9.19
CA LEU A 341 30.75 -35.33 9.46
C LEU A 341 30.69 -36.15 10.77
N PRO A 342 31.35 -37.32 10.82
CA PRO A 342 31.36 -38.13 12.04
C PRO A 342 31.98 -37.36 13.21
N LEU A 343 31.51 -37.65 14.42
CA LEU A 343 31.63 -36.80 15.61
C LEU A 343 33.07 -36.40 16.02
N ASN A 344 34.08 -37.13 15.54
CA ASN A 344 35.50 -36.91 15.83
C ASN A 344 36.29 -36.28 14.66
N THR A 345 35.62 -35.63 13.70
CA THR A 345 36.31 -35.02 12.55
C THR A 345 36.98 -33.69 12.92
N ILE A 346 38.27 -33.73 13.20
CA ILE A 346 39.10 -32.52 13.40
C ILE A 346 39.18 -31.74 12.08
N LEU A 347 38.59 -30.54 12.04
CA LEU A 347 38.65 -29.67 10.86
C LEU A 347 39.96 -28.88 10.85
N SER A 348 40.87 -29.23 9.92
CA SER A 348 42.08 -28.44 9.66
C SER A 348 41.74 -27.00 9.26
N PRO A 349 42.50 -25.99 9.73
CA PRO A 349 42.26 -24.60 9.37
C PRO A 349 42.38 -24.38 7.84
N PRO A 350 41.60 -23.47 7.26
CA PRO A 350 41.56 -23.26 5.81
C PRO A 350 42.93 -22.79 5.29
N ARG A 351 43.48 -23.50 4.30
CA ARG A 351 44.73 -23.10 3.64
C ARG A 351 44.61 -21.66 3.10
N PRO A 352 45.61 -20.78 3.34
CA PRO A 352 45.59 -19.43 2.80
C PRO A 352 45.60 -19.46 1.26
N ARG A 353 44.79 -18.60 0.65
CA ARG A 353 44.74 -18.44 -0.81
C ARG A 353 45.93 -17.62 -1.30
N GLY A 354 46.96 -18.31 -1.79
CA GLY A 354 48.06 -17.68 -2.50
C GLY A 354 49.11 -18.71 -2.94
N ARG A 355 49.79 -18.45 -4.05
CA ARG A 355 51.05 -19.11 -4.35
C ARG A 355 52.12 -18.52 -3.42
N PRO A 356 53.02 -19.30 -2.81
CA PRO A 356 54.13 -18.75 -2.02
C PRO A 356 54.91 -17.71 -2.83
N ARG A 357 55.34 -16.62 -2.17
CA ARG A 357 56.29 -15.68 -2.78
C ARG A 357 57.62 -16.43 -2.98
N LYS A 358 58.26 -16.24 -4.14
CA LYS A 358 59.61 -16.76 -4.37
C LYS A 358 60.58 -16.19 -3.34
N GLY A 359 61.52 -17.02 -2.87
CA GLY A 359 62.61 -16.60 -1.99
C GLY A 359 63.69 -15.85 -2.79
N PRO A 360 64.57 -15.07 -2.11
CA PRO A 360 65.66 -14.34 -2.78
C PRO A 360 66.62 -15.22 -3.58
N ASN A 361 66.74 -16.50 -3.23
CA ASN A 361 67.67 -17.46 -3.84
C ASN A 361 66.99 -18.48 -4.78
N ASP A 362 65.74 -18.27 -5.20
CA ASP A 362 65.08 -19.13 -6.20
C ASP A 362 65.65 -18.89 -7.61
N PRO A 363 66.13 -19.92 -8.34
CA PRO A 363 66.76 -19.74 -9.64
C PRO A 363 65.83 -19.09 -10.69
N PRO A 364 66.39 -18.34 -11.66
CA PRO A 364 65.62 -17.60 -12.64
C PRO A 364 64.78 -18.52 -13.54
N SER A 365 63.56 -18.08 -13.86
CA SER A 365 62.64 -18.83 -14.72
C SER A 365 63.18 -18.91 -16.14
N ARG A 366 63.29 -20.13 -16.70
CA ARG A 366 63.61 -20.34 -18.11
C ARG A 366 62.65 -19.56 -19.02
N THR A 367 63.20 -19.00 -20.10
CA THR A 367 62.47 -18.26 -21.13
C THR A 367 61.43 -19.12 -21.86
N PRO A 368 60.33 -18.53 -22.38
CA PRO A 368 59.26 -19.29 -23.01
C PRO A 368 59.69 -19.88 -24.36
N LYS A 369 59.61 -21.22 -24.49
CA LYS A 369 59.75 -21.89 -25.79
C LYS A 369 58.63 -21.46 -26.74
N VAL A 370 58.99 -21.11 -27.97
CA VAL A 370 58.06 -20.96 -29.09
C VAL A 370 57.32 -22.28 -29.30
N LYS A 371 55.98 -22.26 -29.35
CA LYS A 371 55.17 -23.42 -29.78
C LYS A 371 54.77 -23.24 -31.23
N ALA A 372 55.05 -24.26 -32.04
CA ALA A 372 54.62 -24.34 -33.43
C ALA A 372 53.08 -24.41 -33.55
N SER A 373 52.56 -23.92 -34.68
CA SER A 373 51.14 -23.84 -34.99
C SER A 373 50.60 -25.10 -35.67
N ALA A 374 49.57 -25.71 -35.09
CA ALA A 374 48.65 -26.61 -35.77
C ALA A 374 47.30 -26.67 -35.02
N GLY A 375 46.18 -26.71 -35.75
CA GLY A 375 44.84 -26.93 -35.18
C GLY A 375 43.91 -25.72 -35.25
N SER A 376 42.80 -25.86 -35.98
CA SER A 376 41.81 -24.82 -36.27
C SER A 376 40.97 -24.39 -35.05
N GLY A 377 40.97 -23.09 -34.74
CA GLY A 377 40.17 -22.51 -33.66
C GLY A 377 39.53 -21.18 -34.08
N ARG A 378 38.21 -21.18 -34.28
CA ARG A 378 37.41 -20.00 -34.69
C ARG A 378 37.56 -18.87 -33.65
N PRO A 379 37.97 -17.64 -34.02
CA PRO A 379 38.21 -16.57 -33.04
C PRO A 379 36.94 -16.18 -32.28
N ARG A 380 36.93 -16.37 -30.95
CA ARG A 380 35.93 -15.79 -30.05
C ARG A 380 36.35 -14.36 -29.68
N GLY A 381 35.76 -13.37 -30.35
CA GLY A 381 36.00 -11.95 -30.05
C GLY A 381 34.96 -11.04 -30.69
N ARG A 382 34.65 -9.92 -30.04
CA ARG A 382 33.77 -8.87 -30.58
C ARG A 382 34.38 -8.30 -31.87
N PRO A 383 33.65 -8.21 -33.00
CA PRO A 383 34.19 -7.64 -34.23
C PRO A 383 34.72 -6.21 -34.02
N ARG A 384 35.88 -5.90 -34.60
CA ARG A 384 36.38 -4.52 -34.68
C ARG A 384 35.46 -3.74 -35.63
N LYS A 385 35.07 -2.53 -35.24
CA LYS A 385 34.28 -1.62 -36.08
C LYS A 385 35.18 -1.08 -37.19
N MET A 386 35.12 -1.69 -38.38
CA MET A 386 35.80 -1.19 -39.57
C MET A 386 35.17 0.14 -40.00
N ALA A 387 35.98 1.07 -40.49
CA ALA A 387 35.49 2.27 -41.16
C ALA A 387 34.92 1.92 -42.54
N ARG A 388 33.90 2.65 -42.99
CA ARG A 388 33.33 2.49 -44.33
C ARG A 388 34.29 3.14 -45.35
N PRO A 389 34.66 2.47 -46.46
CA PRO A 389 35.47 3.11 -47.50
C PRO A 389 34.69 4.26 -48.15
N ALA A 390 35.42 5.28 -48.60
CA ALA A 390 34.88 6.49 -49.24
C ALA A 390 35.46 6.64 -50.65
N GLY A 391 34.64 7.15 -51.58
CA GLY A 391 34.92 7.30 -53.01
C GLY A 391 33.92 6.50 -53.86
N GLY A 392 33.24 7.09 -54.86
CA GLY A 392 33.24 8.48 -55.32
C GLY A 392 32.14 8.72 -56.38
N LEU A 393 32.26 9.85 -57.13
CA LEU A 393 31.31 10.41 -58.11
C LEU A 393 30.09 11.15 -57.47
N GLY A 394 29.91 12.46 -57.64
CA GLY A 394 30.76 13.45 -58.31
C GLY A 394 30.37 14.92 -58.05
N GLU A 395 31.32 15.82 -58.32
CA GLU A 395 31.25 17.26 -58.65
C GLU A 395 30.70 18.34 -57.66
N ALA A 396 31.50 19.41 -57.59
CA ALA A 396 31.35 20.75 -56.98
C ALA A 396 32.57 21.59 -57.52
N PRO A 397 32.82 22.89 -57.20
CA PRO A 397 32.16 23.87 -56.30
C PRO A 397 31.97 25.23 -57.06
N PRO A 398 32.12 26.50 -56.54
CA PRO A 398 32.31 27.07 -55.18
C PRO A 398 31.25 28.14 -54.76
N SER A 399 31.17 28.66 -53.52
CA SER A 399 32.25 29.27 -52.72
C SER A 399 31.92 29.51 -51.21
N THR A 400 32.93 29.28 -50.33
CA THR A 400 33.31 30.01 -49.07
C THR A 400 32.27 30.38 -47.97
N VAL A 401 32.55 30.57 -46.66
CA VAL A 401 33.77 30.72 -45.82
C VAL A 401 33.59 30.00 -44.43
N LYS A 402 34.63 30.00 -43.58
CA LYS A 402 34.79 29.75 -42.10
C LYS A 402 33.53 29.85 -41.19
N ALA A 403 33.40 29.18 -40.03
CA ALA A 403 34.30 28.40 -39.14
C ALA A 403 33.45 27.35 -38.33
N GLY A 404 33.90 26.58 -37.32
CA GLY A 404 35.21 26.40 -36.67
C GLY A 404 35.10 26.23 -35.13
N ALA A 405 34.93 25.01 -34.60
CA ALA A 405 34.76 24.73 -33.15
C ALA A 405 35.70 23.62 -32.63
N SER A 406 36.36 23.84 -31.48
CA SER A 406 37.34 22.93 -30.88
C SER A 406 36.74 22.00 -29.82
N GLY A 407 37.11 20.71 -29.85
CA GLY A 407 36.58 19.69 -28.95
C GLY A 407 37.35 19.58 -27.62
N ARG A 408 36.63 19.36 -26.50
CA ARG A 408 37.20 18.89 -25.23
C ARG A 408 36.95 17.39 -25.03
N PRO A 409 37.95 16.59 -24.58
CA PRO A 409 37.80 15.15 -24.39
C PRO A 409 37.01 14.81 -23.12
N ARG A 410 36.23 13.71 -23.17
CA ARG A 410 35.52 13.16 -22.01
C ARG A 410 36.41 12.16 -21.27
N GLY A 411 36.97 12.57 -20.13
CA GLY A 411 37.68 11.70 -19.17
C GLY A 411 36.93 11.61 -17.84
N ARG A 412 37.00 10.45 -17.17
CA ARG A 412 36.38 10.22 -15.85
C ARG A 412 37.41 10.54 -14.76
N PRO A 413 37.13 11.42 -13.78
CA PRO A 413 38.09 11.74 -12.73
C PRO A 413 38.36 10.54 -11.80
N PRO A 414 39.57 10.40 -11.25
CA PRO A 414 39.92 9.35 -10.30
C PRO A 414 39.23 9.56 -8.94
N LYS A 415 39.04 8.46 -8.19
CA LYS A 415 38.46 8.51 -6.85
C LYS A 415 39.51 8.96 -5.82
N CYS A 416 39.31 10.12 -5.20
CA CYS A 416 39.98 10.43 -3.94
C CYS A 416 39.29 9.72 -2.78
N CYS A 417 40.06 9.05 -1.94
CA CYS A 417 39.58 8.60 -0.63
C CYS A 417 39.68 9.78 0.34
N LEU A 418 38.62 10.07 1.10
CA LEU A 418 38.69 11.02 2.19
C LEU A 418 38.43 10.26 3.49
N HIS A 419 39.39 10.33 4.41
CA HIS A 419 39.28 9.83 5.76
C HIS A 419 39.20 11.04 6.71
N VAL A 420 38.27 10.96 7.66
CA VAL A 420 38.17 11.68 8.95
C VAL A 420 38.97 13.00 9.09
N LEU A 421 38.24 14.09 9.36
CA LEU A 421 38.64 15.05 10.41
C LEU A 421 37.40 15.73 11.03
N LEU A 422 37.43 15.88 12.36
CA LEU A 422 36.46 16.59 13.20
C LEU A 422 36.70 18.11 13.15
N GLY A 423 35.71 18.92 13.60
CA GLY A 423 36.01 20.19 14.30
C GLY A 423 35.14 21.40 13.98
N SER A 424 34.18 21.70 14.88
CA SER A 424 33.73 23.03 15.36
C SER A 424 33.66 24.26 14.44
N MET A 425 32.44 24.83 14.32
CA MET A 425 32.08 26.26 14.58
C MET A 425 30.55 26.37 14.37
N LEU A 426 29.69 26.52 15.38
CA LEU A 426 29.43 27.63 16.32
C LEU A 426 28.96 28.95 15.67
N GLU A 427 27.70 29.27 15.99
CA GLU A 427 27.09 30.59 16.25
C GLU A 427 27.47 31.82 15.40
N LYS A 428 26.48 32.31 14.64
CA LYS A 428 25.92 33.67 14.80
C LYS A 428 24.51 33.75 14.21
#